data_AF-A0A9P8N0D3-F1
#
_entry.id   AF-A0A9P8N0D3-F1
#
_cell.length_a   1.000
_cell.length_b   1.000
_cell.length_c   1.000
_cell.angle_alpha   90.00
_cell.angle_beta   90.00
_cell.angle_gamma   90.00
#
_symmetry.space_group_name_H-M   'P 1'
#
loop_
_entity.id
_entity.type
_entity.pdbx_description
1 polymer ?
#
loop_
_entity_poly.entity_id
_entity_poly.type
_entity_poly.pdbx_seq_one_letter_code
_entity_poly.pdbx_strand_id
1 'polypeptide(L)'
;MSAVQASPDFNQQPQRSPDNDLELLLRVELDRREDLVRRVKAVAQGWRDGIRHDRTRHDKLLKEWRRTGAVLPDVGRRAEKEVQKLQDKKMKEIDAEEVRALRQLDRK
;
A
#
# COMPACT_ATOMS: atom_id res chain seq x y z
N MET A 1 -16.99 -2.27 -34.87
CA MET A 1 -16.19 -2.78 -33.73
C MET A 1 -16.70 -2.11 -32.46
N SER A 2 -17.04 -2.87 -31.43
CA SER A 2 -17.65 -2.32 -30.21
C SER A 2 -16.61 -1.59 -29.36
N ALA A 3 -16.96 -0.42 -28.81
CA ALA A 3 -16.12 0.39 -27.93
C ALA A 3 -15.64 -0.38 -26.67
N VAL A 4 -16.36 -1.45 -26.29
CA VAL A 4 -16.04 -2.29 -25.13
C VAL A 4 -14.88 -3.25 -25.41
N GLN A 5 -14.67 -3.67 -26.66
CA GLN A 5 -13.62 -4.63 -27.05
C GLN A 5 -12.21 -4.02 -27.12
N ALA A 6 -12.10 -2.69 -27.12
CA ALA A 6 -10.84 -1.96 -27.25
C ALA A 6 -10.39 -1.25 -25.95
N SER A 7 -11.11 -1.45 -24.83
CA SER A 7 -10.77 -0.78 -23.58
C SER A 7 -9.51 -1.37 -22.94
N PRO A 8 -8.54 -0.54 -22.51
CA PRO A 8 -7.35 -0.97 -21.78
C PRO A 8 -7.66 -1.47 -20.36
N ASP A 9 -8.89 -1.27 -19.87
CA ASP A 9 -9.30 -1.66 -18.52
C ASP A 9 -9.60 -3.17 -18.38
N PHE A 10 -9.67 -3.91 -19.50
CA PHE A 10 -9.93 -5.35 -19.51
C PHE A 10 -8.71 -6.15 -19.95
N ASN A 11 -8.27 -7.09 -19.11
CA ASN A 11 -7.19 -8.04 -19.43
C ASN A 11 -7.58 -9.11 -20.46
N GLN A 12 -8.84 -9.16 -20.88
CA GLN A 12 -9.36 -10.09 -21.89
C GLN A 12 -10.41 -9.40 -22.76
N GLN A 13 -10.50 -9.77 -24.03
CA GLN A 13 -11.60 -9.33 -24.89
C GLN A 13 -12.86 -10.14 -24.58
N PRO A 14 -13.98 -9.49 -24.23
CA PRO A 14 -15.26 -10.18 -24.04
C PRO A 14 -15.68 -10.93 -25.31
N GLN A 15 -16.08 -12.19 -25.15
CA GLN A 15 -16.56 -13.07 -26.22
C GLN A 15 -18.08 -12.97 -26.37
N ARG A 16 -18.64 -13.21 -27.55
CA ARG A 16 -20.12 -13.24 -27.71
C ARG A 16 -20.70 -14.49 -27.06
N SER A 17 -21.86 -14.35 -26.41
CA SER A 17 -22.62 -15.49 -25.90
C SER A 17 -23.16 -16.32 -27.08
N PRO A 18 -23.07 -17.67 -27.04
CA PRO A 18 -23.63 -18.53 -28.09
C PRO A 18 -25.16 -18.53 -28.10
N ASP A 19 -25.80 -18.14 -26.99
CA ASP A 19 -27.25 -18.18 -26.81
C ASP A 19 -27.93 -16.81 -27.01
N ASN A 20 -27.15 -15.72 -27.02
CA ASN A 20 -27.65 -14.35 -27.19
C ASN A 20 -26.59 -13.40 -27.78
N ASP A 21 -26.85 -12.90 -28.99
CA ASP A 21 -25.94 -12.03 -29.74
C ASP A 21 -25.68 -10.65 -29.10
N LEU A 22 -26.50 -10.24 -28.13
CA LEU A 22 -26.36 -8.99 -27.39
C LEU A 22 -25.56 -9.14 -26.10
N GLU A 23 -25.18 -10.37 -25.73
CA GLU A 23 -24.43 -10.66 -24.53
C GLU A 23 -22.94 -10.88 -24.81
N LEU A 24 -22.12 -10.32 -23.93
CA LEU A 24 -20.67 -10.49 -23.94
C LEU A 24 -20.23 -11.22 -22.66
N LEU A 25 -19.56 -12.35 -22.83
CA LEU A 25 -18.99 -13.18 -21.78
C LEU A 25 -17.54 -12.79 -21.54
N LEU A 26 -17.20 -12.48 -20.29
CA LEU A 26 -15.83 -12.28 -19.84
C LEU A 26 -15.50 -13.38 -18.83
N ARG A 27 -14.39 -14.11 -19.07
CA ARG A 27 -13.93 -15.12 -18.12
C ARG A 27 -13.08 -14.44 -17.05
N VAL A 28 -13.64 -14.28 -15.86
CA VAL A 28 -12.89 -13.84 -14.70
C VAL A 28 -12.09 -15.03 -14.19
N GLU A 29 -10.81 -15.10 -14.53
CA GLU A 29 -9.90 -16.03 -13.86
C GLU A 29 -9.62 -15.51 -12.46
N LEU A 30 -9.71 -16.39 -11.47
CA LEU A 30 -9.31 -16.05 -10.11
C LEU A 30 -7.81 -15.76 -10.12
N ASP A 31 -7.42 -14.59 -9.62
CA ASP A 31 -6.02 -14.24 -9.43
C ASP A 31 -5.32 -15.38 -8.66
N ARG A 32 -4.14 -15.79 -9.13
CA ARG A 32 -3.35 -16.82 -8.44
C ARG A 32 -3.04 -16.32 -7.04
N ARG A 33 -3.19 -17.18 -6.04
CA ARG A 33 -2.90 -16.86 -4.63
C ARG A 33 -1.51 -16.21 -4.46
N GLU A 34 -0.52 -16.72 -5.19
CA GLU A 34 0.86 -16.20 -5.17
C GLU A 34 0.96 -14.73 -5.60
N ASP A 35 0.19 -14.33 -6.61
CA ASP A 35 0.17 -12.96 -7.12
C ASP A 35 -0.55 -12.03 -6.15
N LEU A 36 -1.63 -12.50 -5.52
CA LEU A 36 -2.32 -11.77 -4.45
C LEU A 36 -1.41 -11.55 -3.24
N VAL A 37 -0.70 -12.59 -2.79
CA VAL A 37 0.27 -12.50 -1.70
C VAL A 37 1.39 -11.53 -2.05
N ARG A 38 1.93 -11.58 -3.27
CA ARG A 38 2.97 -10.65 -3.73
C ARG A 38 2.46 -9.20 -3.71
N ARG A 39 1.24 -8.94 -4.16
CA ARG A 39 0.64 -7.59 -4.14
C ARG A 39 0.44 -7.06 -2.73
N VAL A 40 -0.10 -7.89 -1.81
CA VAL A 40 -0.26 -7.51 -0.40
C VAL A 40 1.07 -7.12 0.23
N LYS A 41 2.11 -7.95 0.04
CA LYS A 41 3.46 -7.67 0.53
C LYS A 41 4.05 -6.39 -0.07
N ALA A 42 3.86 -6.16 -1.37
CA ALA A 42 4.34 -4.97 -2.05
C ALA A 42 3.69 -3.69 -1.51
N VAL A 43 2.37 -3.72 -1.27
CA VAL A 43 1.64 -2.58 -0.67
C VAL A 43 2.12 -2.33 0.77
N ALA A 44 2.22 -3.37 1.60
CA ALA A 44 2.72 -3.26 2.96
C ALA A 44 4.14 -2.68 3.00
N GLN A 45 5.02 -3.13 2.10
CA GLN A 45 6.36 -2.60 1.97
C GLN A 45 6.38 -1.13 1.56
N GLY A 46 5.54 -0.72 0.60
CA GLY A 46 5.39 0.68 0.21
C GLY A 46 4.97 1.59 1.38
N TRP A 47 4.06 1.12 2.25
CA TRP A 47 3.68 1.86 3.45
C TRP A 47 4.82 1.98 4.47
N ARG A 48 5.58 0.90 4.70
CA ARG A 48 6.76 0.93 5.59
C ARG A 48 7.81 1.94 5.09
N ASP A 49 8.07 1.95 3.80
CA ASP A 49 9.05 2.85 3.21
C ASP A 49 8.58 4.31 3.24
N GLY A 50 7.28 4.56 3.05
CA GLY A 50 6.67 5.88 3.27
C GLY A 50 6.92 6.41 4.70
N ILE A 51 6.68 5.58 5.73
CA ILE A 51 6.93 5.97 7.12
C ILE A 51 8.40 6.28 7.37
N ARG A 52 9.32 5.46 6.84
CA ARG A 52 10.77 5.69 6.98
C ARG A 52 11.21 6.98 6.28
N HIS A 53 10.62 7.27 5.12
CA HIS A 53 10.88 8.51 4.40
C HIS A 53 10.45 9.74 5.21
N ASP A 54 9.24 9.72 5.77
CA ASP A 54 8.71 10.80 6.60
C ASP A 54 9.52 10.98 7.88
N ARG A 55 9.97 9.88 8.51
CA ARG A 55 10.91 9.94 9.63
C ARG A 55 12.19 10.65 9.23
N THR A 56 12.79 10.27 8.11
CA THR A 56 14.04 10.88 7.61
C THR A 56 13.85 12.38 7.35
N ARG A 57 12.68 12.79 6.85
CA ARG A 57 12.32 14.20 6.64
C ARG A 57 12.21 14.95 7.97
N HIS A 58 11.54 14.38 8.98
CA HIS A 58 11.45 14.97 10.31
C HIS A 58 12.82 15.10 11.00
N ASP A 59 13.69 14.10 10.86
CA ASP A 59 15.03 14.14 11.46
C ASP A 59 15.90 15.26 10.85
N LYS A 60 15.75 15.54 9.55
CA LYS A 60 16.40 16.69 8.88
C LYS A 60 15.89 18.02 9.43
N LEU A 61 14.56 18.16 9.55
CA LEU A 61 13.91 19.35 10.12
C LEU A 61 14.35 19.60 11.57
N LEU A 62 14.36 18.57 12.41
CA LEU A 62 14.81 18.69 13.80
C LEU A 62 16.27 19.09 13.91
N LYS A 63 17.15 18.56 13.05
CA LYS A 63 18.56 18.98 12.99
C LYS A 63 18.69 20.46 12.60
N GLU A 64 17.90 20.91 11.63
CA GLU A 64 17.88 22.31 11.22
C GLU A 64 17.39 23.25 12.34
N TRP A 65 16.32 22.88 13.04
CA TRP A 65 15.80 23.64 14.18
C TRP A 65 16.77 23.71 15.35
N ARG A 66 17.53 22.63 15.59
CA ARG A 66 18.63 22.65 16.58
C ARG A 66 19.75 23.60 16.15
N ARG A 67 20.10 23.63 14.86
CA ARG A 67 21.14 24.53 14.31
C ARG A 67 20.75 26.00 14.37
N THR A 68 19.49 26.31 14.06
CA THR A 68 18.96 27.68 14.03
C THR A 68 18.59 28.22 15.41
N GLY A 69 18.65 27.39 16.46
CA GLY A 69 18.24 27.75 17.81
C GLY A 69 16.72 27.87 17.99
N ALA A 70 15.93 27.48 16.98
CA ALA A 70 14.47 27.50 17.04
C ALA A 70 13.91 26.52 18.10
N VAL A 71 14.68 25.48 18.45
CA VAL A 71 14.29 24.48 19.44
C VAL A 71 15.43 24.17 20.40
N LEU A 72 15.15 24.18 21.70
CA LEU A 72 16.10 23.79 22.75
C LEU A 72 16.46 22.29 22.67
N PRO A 73 17.67 21.88 23.06
CA PRO A 73 18.11 20.48 22.99
C PRO A 73 17.22 19.48 23.76
N ASP A 74 16.57 19.90 24.85
CA ASP A 74 15.63 19.05 25.58
C ASP A 74 14.35 18.79 24.78
N VAL A 75 13.75 19.85 24.24
CA VAL A 75 12.55 19.77 23.39
C VAL A 75 12.83 18.96 22.13
N GLY A 76 14.00 19.16 21.52
CA GLY A 76 14.44 18.40 20.36
C GLY A 76 14.59 16.89 20.64
N ARG A 77 15.04 16.50 21.83
CA ARG A 77 15.12 15.08 22.24
C ARG A 77 13.75 14.48 22.51
N ARG A 78 12.84 15.23 23.12
CA ARG A 78 11.44 14.79 23.34
C ARG A 78 10.73 14.57 22.01
N ALA A 79 10.85 15.51 21.07
CA ALA A 79 10.24 15.39 19.75
C ALA A 79 10.75 14.14 18.99
N GLU A 80 12.05 13.90 19.02
CA GLU A 80 12.66 12.72 18.40
C GLU A 80 12.12 11.40 18.97
N LYS A 81 11.94 11.33 20.30
CA LYS A 81 11.36 10.18 21.01
C LYS A 81 9.88 9.96 20.67
N GLU A 82 9.08 11.02 20.61
CA GLU A 82 7.67 10.90 20.25
C GLU A 82 7.48 10.47 18.80
N VAL A 83 8.27 11.01 17.86
CA VAL A 83 8.24 10.57 16.46
C VAL A 83 8.67 9.10 16.35
N GLN A 84 9.65 8.65 17.16
CA GLN A 84 10.07 7.23 17.16
C GLN A 84 8.94 6.32 17.63
N LYS A 85 8.26 6.68 18.73
CA LYS A 85 7.10 5.92 19.23
C LYS A 85 5.98 5.83 18.18
N LEU A 86 5.71 6.93 17.47
CA LEU A 86 4.70 6.96 16.41
C LEU A 86 5.09 6.06 15.24
N GLN A 87 6.35 6.11 14.81
CA GLN A 87 6.89 5.19 13.80
C GLN A 87 6.72 3.75 14.23
N ASP A 88 7.18 3.37 15.42
CA ASP A 88 7.10 1.99 15.92
C ASP A 88 5.65 1.50 16.01
N LYS A 89 4.73 2.36 16.46
CA LYS A 89 3.30 2.06 16.49
C LYS A 89 2.75 1.81 15.09
N LYS A 90 3.06 2.68 14.13
CA LYS A 90 2.56 2.56 12.76
C LYS A 90 3.14 1.37 12.01
N MET A 91 4.41 1.05 12.23
CA MET A 91 5.03 -0.17 11.69
C MET A 91 4.30 -1.42 12.19
N LYS A 92 4.00 -1.50 13.49
CA LYS A 92 3.22 -2.63 14.06
C LYS A 92 1.80 -2.72 13.50
N GLU A 93 1.14 -1.59 13.28
CA GLU A 93 -0.20 -1.56 12.65
C GLU A 93 -0.14 -2.14 11.22
N ILE A 94 0.88 -1.77 10.42
CA ILE A 94 1.09 -2.33 9.07
C ILE A 94 1.35 -3.83 9.13
N ASP A 95 2.22 -4.29 10.03
CA ASP A 95 2.54 -5.71 10.17
C ASP A 95 1.30 -6.52 10.57
N ALA A 96 0.47 -5.99 11.47
CA ALA A 96 -0.77 -6.63 11.89
C ALA A 96 -1.78 -6.72 10.73
N GLU A 97 -1.94 -5.64 9.95
CA GLU A 97 -2.88 -5.62 8.82
C GLU A 97 -2.39 -6.51 7.66
N GLU A 98 -1.08 -6.58 7.41
CA GLU A 98 -0.50 -7.51 6.44
C GLU A 98 -0.82 -8.96 6.82
N VAL A 99 -0.57 -9.35 8.08
CA VAL A 99 -0.88 -10.70 8.57
C VAL A 99 -2.38 -10.97 8.47
N ARG A 100 -3.23 -9.99 8.80
CA ARG A 100 -4.68 -10.13 8.69
C ARG A 100 -5.13 -10.32 7.24
N ALA A 101 -4.59 -9.56 6.31
CA ALA A 101 -4.88 -9.67 4.88
C ALA A 101 -4.44 -11.03 4.32
N LEU A 102 -3.24 -11.49 4.67
CA LEU A 102 -2.74 -12.81 4.28
C LEU A 102 -3.62 -13.94 4.82
N ARG A 103 -4.07 -13.87 6.08
CA ARG A 103 -4.99 -14.85 6.67
C ARG A 103 -6.36 -14.89 5.98
N GLN A 104 -6.84 -13.75 5.46
CA GLN A 104 -8.09 -13.70 4.70
C GLN A 104 -7.97 -14.38 3.33
N LEU A 105 -6.77 -14.34 2.73
CA LEU A 105 -6.49 -15.08 1.50
C LEU A 105 -6.45 -16.60 1.71
N ASP A 106 -6.12 -17.06 2.92
CA ASP A 106 -6.09 -18.50 3.25
C ASP A 106 -7.46 -19.10 3.64
N ARG A 107 -8.47 -18.25 3.86
CA ARG A 107 -9.84 -18.68 4.24
C ARG A 107 -10.80 -18.83 3.05
N LYS A 108 -10.36 -18.49 1.84
CA LYS A 108 -11.12 -18.64 0.59
C LYS A 108 -10.54 -19.78 -0.23
#